data_AF-A0A401Q6M2-F1
#
_entry.id   AF-A0A401Q6M2-F1
#
_cell.length_a   1.000
_cell.length_b   1.000
_cell.length_c   1.000
_cell.angle_alpha   90.00
_cell.angle_beta   90.00
_cell.angle_gamma   90.00
#
_symmetry.space_group_name_H-M   'P 1'
#
loop_
_entity.id
_entity.type
_entity.pdbx_description
1 polymer ?
#
loop_
_entity_poly.entity_id
_entity_poly.type
_entity_poly.pdbx_seq_one_letter_code
_entity_poly.pdbx_strand_id
1 'polypeptide(L)'
;GTKKHSQLVLEEVVESLGAHLSAYTSREHSAYYMKSLVKDLPKAVELLGDLIQNSSLSEPDLEHGRKLILQEVQEMESNLEEVVFDHLHSTAFQGTPLGYTVVGPTDNIK
;
A
#
# COMPACT_ATOMS: atom_id res chain seq x y z
N GLY A 1 -5.67 -9.77 -4.19
CA GLY A 1 -6.10 -9.93 -5.60
C GLY A 1 -7.35 -9.10 -5.88
N THR A 2 -7.98 -9.29 -7.02
CA THR A 2 -9.31 -8.76 -7.38
C THR A 2 -10.32 -9.90 -7.55
N LYS A 3 -11.60 -9.56 -7.67
CA LYS A 3 -12.66 -10.54 -7.99
C LYS A 3 -12.44 -11.23 -9.33
N LYS A 4 -11.73 -10.59 -10.27
CA LYS A 4 -11.45 -11.13 -11.61
C LYS A 4 -10.11 -11.85 -11.68
N HIS A 5 -9.12 -11.37 -10.94
CA HIS A 5 -7.76 -11.90 -10.97
C HIS A 5 -7.31 -12.22 -9.54
N SER A 6 -6.94 -13.47 -9.27
CA SER A 6 -6.25 -13.77 -8.00
C SER A 6 -4.95 -12.96 -7.92
N GLN A 7 -4.36 -12.85 -6.72
CA GLN A 7 -3.10 -12.12 -6.55
C GLN A 7 -2.01 -12.62 -7.51
N LEU A 8 -1.78 -13.93 -7.55
CA LEU A 8 -0.77 -14.55 -8.42
C LEU A 8 -1.03 -14.24 -9.90
N VAL A 9 -2.29 -14.36 -10.36
CA VAL A 9 -2.65 -14.08 -11.76
C VAL A 9 -2.44 -12.59 -12.08
N LEU A 10 -2.75 -11.69 -11.15
CA LEU A 10 -2.52 -10.27 -11.35
C LEU A 10 -1.02 -9.96 -11.48
N GLU A 11 -0.19 -10.56 -10.63
CA GLU A 11 1.28 -10.43 -10.66
C GLU A 11 1.84 -10.94 -12.01
N GLU A 12 1.45 -12.15 -12.43
CA GLU A 12 1.86 -12.74 -13.71
C GLU A 12 1.47 -11.87 -14.91
N VAL A 13 0.25 -11.31 -14.90
CA VAL A 13 -0.20 -10.40 -15.97
C VAL A 13 0.66 -9.14 -16.00
N VAL A 14 0.91 -8.51 -14.85
CA VAL A 14 1.75 -7.30 -14.78
C VAL A 14 3.17 -7.58 -15.27
N GLU A 15 3.77 -8.69 -14.84
CA GLU A 15 5.11 -9.10 -15.26
C GLU A 15 5.19 -9.44 -16.76
N SER A 16 4.17 -10.12 -17.30
CA SER A 16 4.10 -10.46 -18.74
C SER A 16 4.09 -9.23 -19.66
N LEU A 17 3.60 -8.09 -19.15
CA LEU A 17 3.60 -6.80 -19.85
C LEU A 17 4.93 -6.05 -19.70
N GLY A 18 5.86 -6.57 -18.89
CA GLY A 18 7.07 -5.86 -18.47
C GLY A 18 6.74 -4.59 -17.67
N ALA A 19 5.57 -4.56 -17.03
CA ALA A 19 5.09 -3.42 -16.27
C ALA A 19 5.49 -3.55 -14.80
N HIS A 20 5.48 -2.42 -14.09
CA HIS A 20 5.74 -2.36 -12.65
C HIS A 20 4.57 -1.68 -11.95
N LEU A 21 3.85 -2.45 -11.12
CA LEU A 21 2.75 -1.98 -10.27
C LEU A 21 3.29 -1.64 -8.88
N SER A 22 2.90 -0.50 -8.33
CA SER A 22 3.28 -0.11 -6.98
C SER A 22 2.25 0.85 -6.38
N ALA A 23 2.30 1.00 -5.07
CA ALA A 23 1.45 1.90 -4.32
C ALA A 23 2.22 2.55 -3.16
N TYR A 24 1.76 3.72 -2.74
CA TYR A 24 2.20 4.35 -1.49
C TYR A 24 1.05 5.14 -0.86
N THR A 25 1.14 5.33 0.45
CA THR A 25 0.18 6.12 1.22
C THR A 25 0.93 7.13 2.07
N SER A 26 0.44 8.36 2.12
CA SER A 26 0.84 9.39 3.07
C SER A 26 -0.34 9.76 3.98
N ARG A 27 -0.15 10.74 4.85
CA ARG A 27 -1.20 11.28 5.75
C ARG A 27 -2.46 11.76 5.03
N GLU A 28 -2.36 12.23 3.78
CA GLU A 28 -3.48 12.90 3.09
C GLU A 28 -3.80 12.34 1.70
N HIS A 29 -2.97 11.45 1.16
CA HIS A 29 -3.21 10.86 -0.15
C HIS A 29 -2.61 9.46 -0.25
N SER A 30 -3.25 8.63 -1.05
CA SER A 30 -2.74 7.33 -1.48
C SER A 30 -2.66 7.32 -3.00
N ALA A 31 -1.62 6.71 -3.53
CA ALA A 31 -1.44 6.55 -4.96
C ALA A 31 -1.21 5.08 -5.29
N TYR A 32 -1.94 4.61 -6.30
CA TYR A 32 -1.69 3.34 -6.98
C TYR A 32 -1.30 3.67 -8.40
N TYR A 33 -0.14 3.18 -8.85
CA TYR A 33 0.39 3.53 -10.15
C TYR A 33 1.06 2.34 -10.83
N MET A 34 1.08 2.39 -12.16
CA MET A 34 1.72 1.38 -12.98
C MET A 34 2.64 2.05 -14.01
N LYS A 35 3.91 1.63 -14.03
CA LYS A 35 4.83 1.95 -15.12
C LYS A 35 4.70 0.87 -16.19
N SER A 36 4.35 1.25 -17.41
CA SER A 36 4.13 0.31 -18.52
C SER A 36 4.64 0.90 -19.83
N LEU A 37 4.73 0.06 -20.86
CA LEU A 37 5.00 0.52 -22.22
C LEU A 37 3.77 1.25 -22.78
N VAL A 38 3.99 2.25 -23.63
CA VAL A 38 2.90 3.09 -24.20
C VAL A 38 1.83 2.25 -24.89
N LYS A 39 2.22 1.16 -25.57
CA LYS A 39 1.29 0.24 -26.25
C LYS A 39 0.34 -0.48 -25.29
N ASP A 40 0.72 -0.64 -24.03
CA ASP A 40 0.00 -1.40 -22.99
C ASP A 40 -0.82 -0.47 -22.07
N LEU A 41 -0.84 0.84 -22.34
CA LEU A 41 -1.59 1.84 -21.58
C LEU A 41 -3.07 1.45 -21.37
N PRO A 42 -3.83 1.00 -22.40
CA PRO A 42 -5.22 0.58 -22.19
C PRO A 42 -5.35 -0.54 -21.16
N LYS A 43 -4.41 -1.51 -21.17
CA LYS A 43 -4.42 -2.64 -20.23
C LYS A 43 -4.02 -2.20 -18.83
N ALA A 44 -3.03 -1.32 -18.71
CA ALA A 44 -2.61 -0.76 -17.41
C ALA A 44 -3.76 -0.01 -16.72
N VAL A 45 -4.52 0.80 -17.46
CA VAL A 45 -5.69 1.52 -16.93
C VAL A 45 -6.80 0.55 -16.51
N GLU A 46 -7.06 -0.50 -17.32
CA GLU A 46 -8.02 -1.55 -16.97
C GLU A 46 -7.64 -2.26 -15.65
N LEU A 47 -6.37 -2.66 -15.50
CA LEU A 47 -5.88 -3.35 -14.32
C LEU A 47 -5.92 -2.46 -13.07
N LEU A 48 -5.47 -1.20 -13.16
CA LEU A 48 -5.58 -0.25 -12.05
C LEU A 48 -7.04 0.00 -11.67
N GLY A 49 -7.93 0.14 -12.66
CA GLY A 49 -9.35 0.30 -12.43
C GLY A 49 -9.98 -0.89 -11.72
N ASP A 50 -9.61 -2.12 -12.10
CA ASP A 50 -10.08 -3.35 -11.46
C ASP A 50 -9.53 -3.51 -10.04
N LEU A 51 -8.25 -3.17 -9.83
CA LEU A 51 -7.62 -3.19 -8.51
C LEU A 51 -8.35 -2.28 -7.51
N ILE A 52 -8.61 -1.03 -7.91
CA ILE A 52 -9.24 -0.03 -7.02
C ILE A 52 -10.71 -0.37 -6.74
N GLN A 53 -11.45 -0.88 -7.73
CA GLN A 53 -12.90 -1.08 -7.61
C GLN A 53 -13.31 -2.48 -7.13
N ASN A 54 -12.50 -3.50 -7.41
CA ASN A 54 -12.88 -4.91 -7.26
C ASN A 54 -11.89 -5.73 -6.44
N SER A 55 -11.11 -5.12 -5.55
CA SER A 55 -10.19 -5.85 -4.65
C SER A 55 -10.91 -6.94 -3.86
N SER A 56 -10.34 -8.14 -3.85
CA SER A 56 -10.80 -9.28 -3.06
C SER A 56 -10.07 -9.26 -1.71
N LEU A 57 -10.72 -8.74 -0.67
CA LEU A 57 -10.17 -8.68 0.69
C LEU A 57 -10.53 -9.96 1.45
N SER A 58 -9.92 -11.08 1.07
CA SER A 58 -10.20 -12.37 1.72
C SER A 58 -9.52 -12.45 3.10
N GLU A 59 -10.13 -13.17 4.05
CA GLU A 59 -9.58 -13.31 5.40
C GLU A 59 -8.13 -13.82 5.41
N PRO A 60 -7.75 -14.84 4.61
CA PRO A 60 -6.35 -15.28 4.54
C PRO A 60 -5.39 -14.20 4.03
N ASP A 61 -5.81 -13.38 3.05
CA ASP A 61 -5.00 -12.29 2.51
C ASP A 61 -4.81 -11.17 3.55
N LEU A 62 -5.87 -10.86 4.31
CA LEU A 62 -5.81 -9.86 5.38
C LEU A 62 -4.86 -10.30 6.49
N GLU A 63 -4.93 -11.56 6.93
CA GLU A 63 -4.02 -12.10 7.95
C GLU A 63 -2.58 -12.21 7.48
N HIS A 64 -2.36 -12.44 6.19
CA HIS A 64 -1.02 -12.36 5.61
C HIS A 64 -0.52 -10.91 5.59
N GLY A 65 -1.34 -9.97 5.11
CA GLY A 65 -1.00 -8.54 5.07
C GLY A 65 -0.71 -7.95 6.46
N ARG A 66 -1.47 -8.36 7.47
CA ARG A 66 -1.24 -7.97 8.88
C ARG A 66 0.18 -8.31 9.33
N LYS A 67 0.68 -9.50 9.00
CA LYS A 67 2.05 -9.92 9.35
C LYS A 67 3.11 -9.09 8.64
N LEU A 68 2.90 -8.77 7.36
CA LEU A 68 3.80 -7.92 6.59
C LEU A 68 3.87 -6.51 7.17
N ILE A 69 2.73 -5.90 7.50
CA ILE A 69 2.68 -4.57 8.12
C ILE A 69 3.41 -4.56 9.45
N LEU A 70 3.23 -5.59 10.30
CA LEU A 70 3.95 -5.68 11.57
C LEU A 70 5.47 -5.81 11.39
N GLN A 71 5.95 -6.44 10.32
CA GLN A 71 7.37 -6.48 9.98
C GLN A 71 7.87 -5.11 9.51
N GLU A 72 7.11 -4.44 8.65
CA GLU A 72 7.44 -3.11 8.14
C GLU A 72 7.54 -2.07 9.26
N VAL A 73 6.66 -2.12 10.28
CA VAL A 73 6.76 -1.26 11.47
C VAL A 73 8.11 -1.45 12.19
N GLN A 74 8.59 -2.70 12.33
CA GLN A 74 9.88 -2.96 12.96
C GLN A 74 11.04 -2.40 12.14
N GLU A 75 10.94 -2.45 10.80
CA GLU A 75 11.94 -1.86 9.92
C GLU A 75 11.93 -0.32 10.01
N MET A 76 10.75 0.31 10.06
CA MET A 76 10.60 1.76 10.22
C MET A 76 11.19 2.26 11.55
N GLU A 77 11.03 1.51 12.65
CA GLU A 77 11.64 1.85 13.95
C GLU A 77 13.18 1.91 13.89
N SER A 78 13.80 1.19 12.94
CA SER A 78 15.24 1.25 12.70
C SER A 78 15.68 2.45 11.83
N ASN A 79 14.75 3.09 11.12
CA ASN A 79 14.99 4.29 10.34
C ASN A 79 14.76 5.56 11.18
N LEU A 80 15.84 6.06 11.81
CA LEU A 80 15.77 7.22 12.70
C LEU A 80 15.26 8.50 12.03
N GLU A 81 15.43 8.66 10.71
CA GLU A 81 14.92 9.84 10.00
C GLU A 81 13.39 9.86 10.00
N GLU A 82 12.76 8.74 9.63
CA GLU A 82 11.30 8.61 9.64
C GLU A 82 10.72 8.75 11.04
N VAL A 83 11.35 8.13 12.04
CA VAL A 83 10.95 8.24 13.45
C VAL A 83 10.94 9.69 13.92
N VAL A 84 11.98 10.47 13.57
CA VAL A 84 12.03 11.90 13.91
C VAL A 84 10.89 12.68 13.26
N PHE A 85 10.58 12.42 11.98
CA PHE A 85 9.48 13.10 11.30
C PHE A 85 8.10 12.73 11.85
N ASP A 86 7.91 11.49 12.31
CA ASP A 86 6.69 11.07 12.98
C ASP A 86 6.52 11.75 14.34
N HIS A 87 7.58 11.83 15.15
CA HIS A 87 7.55 12.59 16.41
C HIS A 87 7.33 14.08 16.19
N LEU A 88 7.93 14.66 15.14
CA LEU A 88 7.71 16.05 14.76
C LEU A 88 6.23 16.30 14.46
N HIS A 89 5.60 15.47 13.63
CA HIS A 89 4.17 15.62 13.30
C HIS A 89 3.28 15.42 14.53
N SER A 90 3.54 14.36 15.32
CA SER A 90 2.77 14.05 16.53
C SER A 90 2.80 15.21 17.54
N THR A 91 3.96 15.87 17.67
CA THR A 91 4.13 17.00 18.59
C THR A 91 3.55 18.29 18.00
N ALA A 92 3.81 18.60 16.73
CA ALA A 92 3.36 19.83 16.10
C ALA A 92 1.83 19.89 15.92
N PHE A 93 1.20 18.75 15.66
CA PHE A 93 -0.23 18.61 15.38
C PHE A 93 -0.97 17.84 16.48
N GLN A 94 -0.48 17.93 17.71
CA GLN A 94 -1.03 17.21 18.86
C GLN A 94 -2.55 17.45 19.01
N GLY A 95 -3.30 16.36 19.23
CA GLY A 95 -4.75 16.41 19.38
C GLY A 95 -5.53 16.57 18.06
N THR A 96 -4.85 16.52 16.91
CA THR A 96 -5.49 16.56 15.59
C THR A 96 -5.15 15.30 14.78
N PRO A 97 -5.94 14.96 13.73
CA PRO A 97 -5.67 13.79 12.89
C PRO A 97 -4.30 13.79 12.19
N LEU A 98 -3.72 14.96 11.90
CA LEU A 98 -2.39 15.05 11.27
C LEU A 98 -1.25 14.61 12.20
N GLY A 99 -1.50 14.53 13.51
CA GLY A 99 -0.55 14.02 14.49
C GLY A 99 -0.41 12.50 14.47
N TYR A 100 -1.28 11.78 13.77
CA TYR A 100 -1.17 10.33 13.63
C TYR A 100 -0.05 9.95 12.64
N THR A 101 0.59 8.81 12.91
CA THR A 101 1.50 8.17 11.95
C THR A 101 0.69 7.49 10.84
N VAL A 102 1.32 7.27 9.69
CA VAL A 102 0.62 6.65 8.54
C VAL A 102 0.19 5.21 8.85
N VAL A 103 1.03 4.46 9.57
CA VAL A 103 0.77 3.04 9.89
C VAL A 103 -0.13 2.88 11.13
N GLY A 104 -0.11 3.84 12.04
CA GLY A 104 -0.87 3.79 13.30
C GLY A 104 -0.26 2.86 14.37
N PRO A 105 -0.94 2.69 15.51
CA PRO A 105 -0.45 1.87 16.62
C PRO A 105 -0.49 0.38 16.28
N THR A 106 0.53 -0.38 16.68
CA THR A 106 0.60 -1.83 16.46
C THR A 106 -0.57 -2.60 17.08
N ASP A 107 -1.15 -2.10 18.17
CA ASP A 107 -2.32 -2.73 18.80
C ASP A 107 -3.60 -2.61 17.95
N ASN A 108 -3.70 -1.60 17.08
CA ASN A 108 -4.79 -1.51 16.12
C ASN A 108 -4.60 -2.47 14.92
N ILE A 109 -3.37 -2.93 14.72
CA ILE A 109 -2.99 -3.89 13.67
C ILE A 109 -3.10 -5.33 14.18
N LYS A 110 -3.30 -5.59 15.48
CA LYS A 110 -3.52 -6.95 16.03
C LYS A 110 -4.99 -7.35 16.00
#